data_AF-A0A5E4J9S6-F1
#
_entry.id   AF-A0A5E4J9S6-F1
#
_cell.length_a   1.000
_cell.length_b   1.000
_cell.length_c   1.000
_cell.angle_alpha   90.00
_cell.angle_beta   90.00
_cell.angle_gamma   90.00
#
_symmetry.space_group_name_H-M   'P 1'
#
loop_
_entity.id
_entity.type
_entity.pdbx_description
1 polymer ?
#
loop_
_entity_poly.entity_id
_entity_poly.type
_entity_poly.pdbx_seq_one_letter_code
_entity_poly.pdbx_strand_id
1 'polypeptide(L)' 'MELGIKCYNPNCTAPLGIFFWRSAPEGVLAEPFEPGANSFIVKCPFCNMDNAVWVKKVRLEKVGFGVPLAPE' A
#
# COMPACT_ATOMS: atom_id res chain seq x y z
N MET A 1 1.72 4.17 10.53
CA MET A 1 2.02 4.30 9.09
C MET A 1 0.75 4.75 8.41
N GLU A 2 0.80 5.69 7.46
CA GLU A 2 -0.38 6.19 6.74
C GLU A 2 -0.22 5.88 5.25
N LEU A 3 -1.25 5.34 4.60
CA LEU A 3 -1.26 5.06 3.16
C LEU A 3 -2.30 5.93 2.46
N GLY A 4 -1.90 6.57 1.35
CA GLY A 4 -2.82 7.32 0.49
C GLY A 4 -3.54 6.38 -0.48
N ILE A 5 -4.87 6.32 -0.38
CA ILE A 5 -5.73 5.43 -1.19
C ILE A 5 -6.51 6.28 -2.18
N LYS A 6 -6.44 5.91 -3.47
CA LYS A 6 -7.32 6.50 -4.49
C LYS A 6 -8.72 5.93 -4.36
N CYS A 7 -9.72 6.79 -4.16
CA CYS A 7 -11.11 6.37 -4.13
C CYS A 7 -11.60 6.06 -5.55
N TYR A 8 -12.32 4.95 -5.72
CA TYR A 8 -12.91 4.57 -7.00
C TYR A 8 -14.18 5.37 -7.35
N ASN A 9 -14.75 6.11 -6.39
CA ASN A 9 -15.91 6.95 -6.64
C ASN A 9 -15.50 8.17 -7.49
N PRO A 10 -15.99 8.33 -8.72
CA PRO A 10 -15.70 9.50 -9.54
C PRO A 10 -16.26 10.81 -8.93
N ASN A 11 -17.26 10.70 -8.05
CA ASN A 11 -17.86 11.83 -7.34
C ASN A 11 -17.25 12.03 -5.93
N CYS A 12 -16.08 11.44 -5.65
CA CYS A 12 -15.42 11.61 -4.37
C CYS A 12 -15.04 13.09 -4.14
N THR A 13 -15.39 13.64 -2.98
CA THR A 13 -15.05 15.02 -2.58
C THR A 13 -13.66 15.14 -1.96
N ALA A 14 -12.92 14.03 -1.85
CA ALA A 14 -11.56 14.03 -1.35
C ALA A 14 -10.64 14.84 -2.28
N PRO A 15 -9.67 15.59 -1.75
CA PRO A 15 -8.71 16.32 -2.57
C PRO A 15 -7.93 15.32 -3.46
N LEU A 16 -7.91 15.57 -4.76
CA LEU A 16 -7.32 14.68 -5.79
C LEU A 16 -7.94 13.27 -5.85
N GLY A 17 -9.11 13.06 -5.22
CA GLY A 17 -9.73 11.75 -5.10
C GLY A 17 -8.97 10.78 -4.21
N ILE A 18 -8.08 11.27 -3.34
CA ILE A 18 -7.24 10.45 -2.45
C ILE A 18 -7.65 10.68 -1.01
N PHE A 19 -7.79 9.60 -0.24
CA PHE A 19 -7.98 9.66 1.20
C PHE A 19 -6.90 8.86 1.93
N PHE A 20 -6.64 9.22 3.19
CA PHE A 20 -5.56 8.61 3.96
C PHE A 20 -6.07 7.53 4.90
N TRP A 21 -5.49 6.34 4.79
CA TRP A 21 -5.77 5.22 5.68
C TRP A 21 -4.72 5.16 6.80
N ARG A 22 -5.08 5.71 7.97
CA ARG A 22 -4.18 5.87 9.14
C ARG A 22 -3.90 4.58 9.92
N SER A 23 -4.82 3.62 9.86
CA SER A 23 -4.69 2.32 10.53
C SER A 23 -4.22 1.24 9.55
N ALA A 24 -3.52 1.64 8.49
CA ALA A 24 -3.01 0.71 7.49
C ALA A 24 -2.00 -0.26 8.14
N PRO A 25 -2.03 -1.55 7.77
CA PRO A 25 -1.01 -2.50 8.19
C PRO A 25 0.35 -2.09 7.61
N GLU A 26 1.43 -2.50 8.28
CA GLU A 26 2.78 -2.27 7.78
C GLU A 26 2.99 -2.94 6.42
N GLY A 27 3.39 -2.16 5.42
CA GLY A 27 3.58 -2.63 4.05
C GLY A 27 3.49 -1.50 3.03
N VAL A 28 3.39 -1.88 1.75
CA VAL A 28 3.14 -0.97 0.64
C VAL A 28 1.88 -1.40 -0.11
N LEU A 29 1.26 -0.44 -0.79
CA LEU A 29 0.19 -0.75 -1.74
C LEU A 29 0.71 -1.71 -2.81
N ALA A 30 -0.09 -2.70 -3.12
CA ALA A 30 0.21 -3.76 -4.05
C ALA A 30 -0.90 -3.88 -5.08
N GLU A 31 -0.63 -4.61 -6.15
CA GLU A 31 -1.67 -4.99 -7.11
C GLU A 31 -2.48 -6.21 -6.63
N PRO A 32 -3.72 -6.42 -7.13
CA PRO A 32 -4.60 -7.50 -6.68
C PRO A 32 -4.04 -8.91 -6.80
N PHE A 33 -3.10 -9.10 -7.74
CA PHE A 33 -2.53 -10.39 -8.10
C PHE A 33 -1.09 -10.55 -7.63
N GLU A 34 -0.56 -9.58 -6.88
CA GLU A 34 0.81 -9.68 -6.40
C GLU A 34 0.96 -10.79 -5.34
N PRO A 35 1.99 -11.64 -5.44
CA PRO A 35 2.23 -12.67 -4.47
C PRO A 35 2.52 -12.04 -3.10
N GLY A 36 1.78 -12.48 -2.08
CA GLY A 36 1.87 -11.98 -0.71
C GLY A 36 1.07 -10.70 -0.44
N ALA A 37 0.29 -10.21 -1.39
CA ALA A 37 -0.66 -9.13 -1.16
C ALA A 37 -1.90 -9.65 -0.41
N ASN A 38 -2.35 -8.90 0.60
CA ASN A 38 -3.62 -9.14 1.29
C ASN A 38 -4.61 -8.05 0.90
N SER A 39 -5.87 -8.44 0.67
CA SER A 39 -6.95 -7.50 0.38
C SER A 39 -7.59 -6.96 1.66
N PHE A 40 -7.96 -5.69 1.62
CA PHE A 40 -8.65 -4.98 2.69
C PHE A 40 -9.76 -4.14 2.10
N ILE A 41 -10.85 -3.99 2.84
CA ILE A 41 -11.91 -3.05 2.50
C ILE A 41 -11.75 -1.82 3.38
N VAL A 42 -11.56 -0.67 2.75
CA VAL A 42 -11.33 0.61 3.43
C VAL A 42 -12.40 1.60 2.99
N LYS A 43 -13.13 2.13 3.97
CA LYS A 43 -14.18 3.11 3.73
C LYS A 43 -13.58 4.50 3.53
N CYS A 44 -13.95 5.16 2.44
CA CYS A 44 -13.56 6.54 2.19
C CYS A 44 -14.32 7.47 3.16
N PRO A 45 -13.65 8.31 3.96
CA PRO A 45 -14.32 9.19 4.92
C PRO A 45 -15.07 10.35 4.25
N PHE A 46 -14.79 10.63 2.98
CA PHE A 46 -15.39 11.75 2.24
C PHE A 46 -16.71 11.38 1.56
N CYS A 47 -16.80 10.16 1.01
CA CYS A 47 -17.98 9.71 0.25
C CYS A 47 -18.62 8.43 0.80
N ASN A 48 -18.10 7.88 1.90
CA ASN A 48 -18.56 6.63 2.53
C ASN A 48 -18.55 5.38 1.62
N MET A 49 -17.87 5.44 0.47
CA MET A 49 -17.73 4.29 -0.42
C MET A 49 -16.65 3.33 0.10
N ASP A 50 -16.93 2.03 0.00
CA ASP A 50 -15.97 0.97 0.29
C ASP A 50 -14.99 0.82 -0.87
N ASN A 51 -13.69 0.81 -0.58
CA ASN A 51 -12.62 0.65 -1.56
C ASN A 51 -11.82 -0.59 -1.23
N ALA A 52 -11.68 -1.50 -2.20
CA ALA A 52 -10.78 -2.64 -2.08
C ALA A 52 -9.33 -2.17 -2.27
N VAL A 53 -8.47 -2.49 -1.31
CA VAL A 53 -7.07 -2.10 -1.28
C VAL A 53 -6.23 -3.34 -1.04
N TRP A 54 -5.12 -3.49 -1.75
CA TRP A 54 -4.18 -4.58 -1.56
C TRP A 54 -2.90 -4.06 -0.92
N VAL A 55 -2.46 -4.72 0.15
CA VAL A 55 -1.22 -4.36 0.86
C VAL A 55 -0.33 -5.58 0.96
N LYS A 56 0.93 -5.40 0.59
CA LYS A 56 1.97 -6.44 0.68
C LYS A 56 3.00 -6.03 1.71
N LYS A 57 3.34 -6.96 2.61
CA LYS A 57 4.44 -6.75 3.56
C LYS A 57 5.75 -6.75 2.78
N VAL A 58 6.46 -5.63 2.83
CA VAL A 58 7.84 -5.58 2.35
C VAL A 58 8.69 -6.25 3.42
N ARG A 59 9.15 -7.47 3.15
CA ARG A 59 10.35 -7.94 3.83
C ARG A 59 11.47 -7.06 3.27
N LEU A 60 11.96 -6.12 4.08
CA LEU A 60 13.30 -5.58 3.86
C LEU A 60 14.23 -6.79 4.02
N GLU A 61 14.43 -7.54 2.95
CA GLU A 61 15.60 -8.39 2.85
C GLU A 61 16.75 -7.44 3.11
N LYS A 62 17.47 -7.64 4.22
CA LYS A 62 18.73 -6.95 4.46
C LYS A 62 19.48 -7.10 3.16
N VAL A 63 19.66 -5.99 2.43
CA VAL A 63 20.49 -5.95 1.25
C VAL A 63 21.88 -6.25 1.79
N GLY A 64 22.22 -7.54 1.81
CA GLY A 64 23.58 -7.99 1.99
C GLY A 64 24.31 -7.43 0.80
N PHE A 65 24.95 -6.28 0.98
CA PHE A 65 26.03 -5.85 0.11
C PHE A 65 27.09 -6.95 0.20
N GLY A 66 26.96 -7.96 -0.67
CA GLY A 66 28.03 -8.86 -1.02
C GLY A 66 29.08 -8.03 -1.72
N VAL A 67 29.96 -7.43 -0.94
CA VAL A 67 31.25 -6.96 -1.44
C VAL A 67 31.99 -8.23 -1.86
N PRO A 68 32.31 -8.45 -3.15
CA PRO A 68 33.29 -9.47 -3.48
C PRO A 68 34.63 -9.02 -2.90
N LEU A 69 35.10 -9.72 -1.86
CA LEU A 69 36.50 -9.68 -1.47
C LEU A 69 37.28 -10.23 -2.65
N ALA A 70 38.00 -9.36 -3.35
CA ALA A 70 38.97 -9.78 -4.35
C ALA A 70 40.00 -10.70 -3.68
N PRO A 71 40.38 -11.84 -4.29
CA PRO A 71 41.49 -12.63 -3.79
C PRO A 71 42.81 -11.89 -4.01
N GLU A 72 43.62 -11.84 -2.96
CA GLU A 72 45.02 -11.35 -2.96
C GLU A 72 45.93 -12.23 -3.82
#